data_AF-A0A7C5ZY46-F1
#
_entry.id   AF-A0A7C5ZY46-F1
#
_cell.length_a   1.000
_cell.length_b   1.000
_cell.length_c   1.000
_cell.angle_alpha   90.00
_cell.angle_beta   90.00
_cell.angle_gamma   90.00
#
_symmetry.space_group_name_H-M   'P 1'
#
loop_
_entity.id
_entity.type
_entity.pdbx_description
1 polymer ?
#
loop_
_entity_poly.entity_id
_entity_poly.type
_entity_poly.pdbx_seq_one_letter_code
_entity_poly.pdbx_strand_id
1 'polypeptide(L)'
;MSGESRGEVDLMRGRAMGFLEAAKHSLRSSNYDVAAFNAEQAAQLYLKSVLLEFVGDFPRTHSLIFLLNELRRVNEKEVDRFIGEKRGASII
;
A
#
# COMPACT_ATOMS: atom_id res chain seq x y z
N MET A 1 20.23 4.60 3.30
CA MET A 1 19.40 5.39 2.37
C MET A 1 20.15 6.65 1.99
N SER A 2 20.33 6.91 0.70
CA SER A 2 20.84 8.19 0.20
C SER A 2 19.76 9.28 0.35
N GLY A 3 20.17 10.56 0.27
CA GLY A 3 19.23 11.68 0.32
C GLY A 3 18.18 11.68 -0.81
N GLU A 4 18.54 11.15 -1.98
CA GLU A 4 17.64 11.00 -3.14
C GLU A 4 16.51 10.00 -2.88
N SER A 5 16.82 8.83 -2.30
CA SER A 5 15.80 7.82 -1.99
C SER A 5 14.76 8.30 -0.97
N ARG A 6 15.13 9.20 -0.06
CA ARG A 6 14.18 9.79 0.90
C ARG A 6 13.14 10.67 0.21
N GLY A 7 13.57 11.52 -0.74
CA GLY A 7 12.64 12.37 -1.50
C GLY A 7 11.65 11.55 -2.34
N GLU A 8 12.10 10.43 -2.92
CA GLU A 8 11.23 9.54 -3.67
C GLU A 8 10.19 8.84 -2.76
N VAL A 9 10.61 8.35 -1.59
CA VAL A 9 9.69 7.77 -0.58
C VAL A 9 8.60 8.78 -0.20
N ASP A 10 8.98 10.02 0.12
CA ASP A 10 8.03 11.06 0.54
C ASP A 10 7.06 11.42 -0.59
N LEU A 11 7.55 11.50 -1.84
CA LEU A 11 6.72 11.73 -3.01
C LEU A 11 5.70 10.61 -3.23
N MET A 12 6.13 9.35 -3.10
CA MET A 12 5.26 8.18 -3.25
C MET A 12 4.19 8.16 -2.15
N ARG A 13 4.57 8.46 -0.90
CA ARG A 13 3.62 8.57 0.23
C ARG A 13 2.62 9.69 0.01
N GLY A 14 3.06 10.86 -0.42
CA GLY A 14 2.18 11.98 -0.76
C GLY A 14 1.14 11.60 -1.82
N ARG A 15 1.57 10.91 -2.89
CA ARG A 15 0.67 10.40 -3.94
C ARG A 15 -0.30 9.37 -3.41
N ALA A 16 0.16 8.42 -2.58
CA ALA A 16 -0.69 7.43 -1.94
C ALA A 16 -1.82 8.08 -1.13
N MET A 17 -1.50 9.12 -0.36
CA MET A 17 -2.49 9.88 0.41
C MET A 17 -3.48 10.62 -0.50
N GLY A 18 -3.01 11.18 -1.61
CA GLY A 18 -3.89 11.78 -2.62
C GLY A 18 -4.91 10.78 -3.18
N PHE A 19 -4.47 9.57 -3.54
CA PHE A 19 -5.36 8.49 -3.97
C PHE A 19 -6.32 8.05 -2.87
N LEU A 20 -5.88 8.01 -1.61
CA LEU A 20 -6.74 7.66 -0.49
C LEU A 20 -7.86 8.69 -0.29
N GLU A 21 -7.55 9.99 -0.37
CA GLU A 21 -8.58 11.03 -0.28
C GLU A 21 -9.55 10.99 -1.46
N ALA A 22 -9.06 10.72 -2.67
CA ALA A 22 -9.90 10.48 -3.84
C ALA A 22 -10.83 9.28 -3.64
N ALA A 23 -10.31 8.17 -3.08
CA ALA A 23 -11.11 6.98 -2.77
C ALA A 23 -12.25 7.31 -1.79
N LYS A 24 -11.94 8.02 -0.71
CA LYS A 24 -12.93 8.47 0.28
C LYS A 24 -13.98 9.40 -0.33
N HIS A 25 -13.57 10.31 -1.21
CA HIS A 25 -14.51 11.19 -1.91
C HIS A 25 -15.45 10.39 -2.82
N SER A 26 -14.92 9.52 -3.67
CA SER A 26 -15.72 8.67 -4.56
C SER A 26 -16.69 7.77 -3.79
N LEU A 27 -16.27 7.23 -2.64
CA LEU A 27 -17.13 6.43 -1.77
C LEU A 27 -18.32 7.24 -1.25
N ARG A 28 -18.08 8.47 -0.77
CA ARG A 28 -19.16 9.38 -0.32
C ARG A 28 -20.12 9.74 -1.44
N SER A 29 -19.62 9.81 -2.68
CA SER A 29 -20.41 10.09 -3.88
C SER A 29 -21.05 8.85 -4.51
N SER A 30 -21.01 7.68 -3.84
CA SER A 30 -21.53 6.39 -4.34
C SER A 30 -20.89 5.89 -5.65
N ASN A 31 -19.72 6.41 -6.03
CA ASN A 31 -18.94 5.94 -7.18
C ASN A 31 -18.01 4.81 -6.73
N TYR A 32 -18.59 3.63 -6.49
CA TYR A 32 -17.90 2.52 -5.79
C TYR A 32 -16.73 1.92 -6.56
N ASP A 33 -16.84 1.79 -7.88
CA ASP A 33 -15.78 1.32 -8.77
C ASP A 33 -14.56 2.24 -8.73
N VAL A 34 -14.79 3.55 -8.84
CA VAL A 34 -13.75 4.58 -8.75
C VAL A 34 -13.15 4.61 -7.34
N ALA A 35 -13.98 4.44 -6.31
CA ALA A 35 -13.51 4.37 -4.92
C ALA A 35 -12.56 3.18 -4.71
N ALA A 36 -12.94 1.99 -5.19
CA ALA A 36 -12.12 0.78 -5.09
C ALA A 36 -10.81 0.92 -5.87
N PHE A 37 -10.86 1.44 -7.09
CA PHE A 37 -9.65 1.69 -7.89
C PHE A 37 -8.67 2.63 -7.18
N ASN A 38 -9.16 3.77 -6.67
CA ASN A 38 -8.32 4.72 -5.94
C ASN A 38 -7.77 4.13 -4.64
N ALA A 39 -8.55 3.32 -3.93
CA ALA A 39 -8.07 2.64 -2.72
C ALA A 39 -6.94 1.64 -3.04
N GLU A 40 -7.05 0.91 -4.15
CA GLU A 40 -6.00 0.01 -4.63
C GLU A 40 -4.72 0.79 -4.99
N GLN A 41 -4.83 1.90 -5.72
CA GLN A 41 -3.67 2.74 -6.06
C GLN A 41 -2.99 3.31 -4.80
N ALA A 42 -3.77 3.76 -3.83
CA ALA A 42 -3.25 4.24 -2.55
C ALA A 42 -2.45 3.14 -1.83
N ALA A 43 -3.03 1.94 -1.71
CA ALA A 43 -2.37 0.82 -1.06
C ALA A 43 -1.09 0.41 -1.79
N GLN A 44 -1.12 0.29 -3.12
CA GLN A 44 0.05 -0.11 -3.90
C GLN A 44 1.21 0.89 -3.73
N LEU A 45 0.94 2.19 -3.85
CA LEU A 45 1.97 3.23 -3.73
C LEU A 45 2.56 3.29 -2.33
N TYR A 46 1.72 3.17 -1.31
CA TYR A 46 2.19 3.19 0.08
C TYR A 46 3.10 2.00 0.36
N LEU A 47 2.67 0.77 0.00
CA LEU A 47 3.47 -0.45 0.21
C LEU A 47 4.80 -0.38 -0.55
N LYS A 48 4.81 0.12 -1.78
CA LYS A 48 6.05 0.32 -2.55
C LYS A 48 6.98 1.34 -1.89
N SER A 49 6.44 2.43 -1.30
CA SER A 49 7.25 3.40 -0.58
C SER A 49 7.91 2.80 0.68
N VAL A 50 7.22 1.91 1.38
CA VAL A 50 7.75 1.19 2.54
C VAL A 50 8.86 0.22 2.10
N LEU A 51 8.65 -0.53 1.02
CA LEU A 51 9.68 -1.40 0.45
C LEU A 51 10.91 -0.60 0.00
N LEU A 52 10.71 0.55 -0.66
CA LEU A 52 11.81 1.44 -1.04
C LEU A 52 12.59 1.95 0.19
N GLU A 53 11.90 2.33 1.26
CA GLU A 53 12.52 2.84 2.49
C GLU A 53 13.35 1.77 3.22
N PHE A 54 12.81 0.55 3.36
CA PHE A 54 13.43 -0.48 4.19
C PHE A 54 14.28 -1.50 3.43
N VAL A 55 13.93 -1.78 2.17
CA VAL A 55 14.60 -2.78 1.32
C VAL A 55 15.48 -2.11 0.25
N GLY A 56 15.20 -0.85 -0.09
CA GLY A 56 15.95 -0.08 -1.10
C GLY A 56 15.46 -0.26 -2.53
N ASP A 57 14.45 -1.10 -2.76
CA ASP A 57 13.77 -1.30 -4.05
C ASP A 57 12.37 -1.90 -3.82
N PHE A 58 11.54 -1.94 -4.85
CA PHE A 58 10.24 -2.59 -4.83
C PHE A 58 9.94 -3.34 -6.14
N PRO A 59 9.24 -4.48 -6.08
CA PRO A 59 8.91 -5.25 -7.29
C PRO A 59 8.00 -4.43 -8.23
N ARG A 60 8.24 -4.56 -9.54
CA ARG A 60 7.43 -3.96 -10.61
C ARG A 60 6.15 -4.77 -10.83
N THR A 61 5.29 -4.79 -9.82
CA THR A 61 4.00 -5.49 -9.81
C THR A 61 2.88 -4.58 -9.31
N HIS A 62 1.65 -4.91 -9.68
CA HIS A 62 0.43 -4.30 -9.15
C HIS A 62 -0.26 -5.17 -8.09
N SER A 63 0.25 -6.37 -7.83
CA SER A 63 -0.35 -7.28 -6.86
C SER A 63 -0.10 -6.81 -5.42
N LEU A 64 -1.17 -6.40 -4.73
CA LEU A 64 -1.12 -6.06 -3.30
C LEU A 64 -0.68 -7.26 -2.44
N ILE A 65 -1.12 -8.47 -2.77
CA ILE A 65 -0.72 -9.69 -2.06
C ILE A 65 0.78 -9.90 -2.19
N PHE A 66 1.34 -9.71 -3.40
CA PHE A 66 2.77 -9.82 -3.61
C PHE A 66 3.54 -8.75 -2.83
N LEU A 67 3.09 -7.50 -2.88
CA LEU A 67 3.71 -6.40 -2.13
C LEU A 67 3.69 -6.63 -0.62
N LEU A 68 2.59 -7.15 -0.07
CA LEU A 68 2.48 -7.53 1.33
C LEU A 68 3.43 -8.69 1.68
N ASN A 69 3.54 -9.70 0.83
CA ASN A 69 4.50 -10.79 1.05
C ASN A 69 5.95 -10.31 1.03
N GLU A 70 6.32 -9.37 0.15
CA GLU A 70 7.66 -8.80 0.15
C GLU A 70 7.99 -8.03 1.43
N LEU A 71 6.99 -7.42 2.08
CA LEU A 71 7.19 -6.76 3.38
C LEU A 71 7.57 -7.72 4.51
N ARG A 72 7.38 -9.04 4.35
CA ARG A 72 7.88 -10.03 5.32
C ARG A 72 9.40 -9.96 5.47
N ARG A 73 10.12 -9.51 4.43
CA ARG A 73 11.57 -9.25 4.48
C ARG A 73 11.95 -8.16 5.50
N VAL A 74 11.01 -7.25 5.77
CA VAL A 74 11.19 -6.14 6.73
C VAL A 74 10.74 -6.59 8.13
N ASN A 75 9.52 -7.13 8.24
CA ASN A 75 8.97 -7.61 9.51
C ASN A 75 7.94 -8.72 9.32
N GLU A 76 8.42 -9.96 9.18
CA GLU A 76 7.58 -11.15 8.98
C GLU A 76 6.48 -11.30 10.02
N LYS A 77 6.80 -11.14 11.32
CA LYS A 77 5.83 -11.36 12.42
C LYS A 77 4.66 -10.38 12.35
N GLU A 78 4.92 -9.13 12.03
CA GLU A 78 3.89 -8.10 11.93
C GLU A 78 3.01 -8.30 10.69
N VAL A 79 3.64 -8.59 9.55
CA VAL A 79 2.91 -8.86 8.31
C VAL A 79 2.04 -10.11 8.43
N ASP A 80 2.54 -11.18 9.04
CA ASP A 80 1.78 -12.42 9.25
C ASP A 80 0.60 -12.23 10.17
N ARG A 81 0.79 -11.44 11.24
CA ARG A 81 -0.32 -11.04 12.11
C ARG A 81 -1.38 -10.28 11.32
N PHE A 82 -0.98 -9.26 10.56
CA PHE A 82 -1.91 -8.44 9.78
C PHE A 82 -2.68 -9.28 8.74
N ILE A 83 -1.98 -10.12 7.98
CA ILE A 83 -2.60 -11.00 6.97
C ILE A 83 -3.53 -12.01 7.67
N GLY A 84 -3.12 -12.60 8.78
CA GLY A 84 -3.92 -13.53 9.57
C GLY A 84 -5.21 -12.92 10.10
N GLU A 85 -5.13 -11.74 10.73
CA GLU A 85 -6.27 -10.99 11.26
C GLU A 85 -7.29 -10.65 10.17
N LYS A 86 -6.81 -10.20 9.00
CA LYS A 86 -7.70 -9.79 7.90
C LYS A 86 -8.25 -10.95 7.08
N ARG A 87 -7.54 -12.07 6.98
CA ARG A 87 -8.08 -13.32 6.39
C ARG A 87 -9.14 -13.96 7.27
N GLY A 88 -8.97 -13.89 8.60
CA GLY A 88 -9.99 -14.36 9.56
C GLY A 88 -11.26 -13.52 9.59
N ALA A 89 -11.21 -12.27 9.10
CA ALA A 89 -12.38 -11.40 8.97
C ALA A 89 -13.23 -11.69 7.71
N SER A 90 -12.88 -12.71 6.92
CA SER A 90 -13.61 -13.12 5.71
C SER A 90 -14.43 -14.39 5.95
N ILE A 91 -15.27 -14.40 6.99
CA ILE A 91 -16.46 -15.26 7.12
C ILE A 91 -17.47 -14.52 8.01
N ILE A 92 -18.22 -13.56 7.46
CA ILE A 92 -19.65 -13.34 7.75
C ILE A 92 -20.27 -12.66 6.53
#